data_AF-A0A430VL60-F1
#
_entry.id   AF-A0A430VL60-F1
#
_cell.length_a   1.000
_cell.length_b   1.000
_cell.length_c   1.000
_cell.angle_alpha   90.00
_cell.angle_beta   90.00
_cell.angle_gamma   90.00
#
_symmetry.space_group_name_H-M   'P 1'
#
loop_
_entity.id
_entity.type
_entity.pdbx_description
1 polymer ?
#
loop_
_entity_poly.entity_id
_entity_poly.type
_entity_poly.pdbx_seq_one_letter_code
_entity_poly.pdbx_strand_id
1 'polypeptide(L)'
;MRALAWLLGLGTFALGLSLALWSLDQAFRLAPLTREACVPGPLPERAELWSNGAVEIPLCRKAWVTFRLQGTPAGGHGPLAMVVEGSRVLWQGEVRWLQGVRV
;
A
#
# COMPACT_ATOMS: atom_id res chain seq x y z
N MET A 1 -21.90 -32.58 -33.01
CA MET A 1 -20.79 -31.61 -33.23
C MET A 1 -20.98 -30.29 -32.47
N ARG A 2 -22.17 -29.68 -32.44
CA ARG A 2 -22.43 -28.42 -31.71
C ARG A 2 -22.15 -28.47 -30.20
N ALA A 3 -22.55 -29.54 -29.51
CA ALA A 3 -22.32 -29.67 -28.06
C ALA A 3 -20.83 -29.75 -27.68
N LEU A 4 -20.02 -30.43 -28.51
CA LEU A 4 -18.57 -30.51 -28.33
C LEU A 4 -17.90 -29.15 -28.54
N ALA A 5 -18.35 -28.38 -29.52
CA ALA A 5 -17.86 -27.02 -29.77
C ALA A 5 -18.19 -26.08 -28.60
N TRP A 6 -19.36 -26.21 -27.99
CA TRP A 6 -19.75 -25.46 -26.79
C TRP A 6 -18.93 -25.83 -25.56
N LEU A 7 -18.69 -27.13 -25.33
CA LEU A 7 -17.83 -27.60 -24.24
C LEU A 7 -16.38 -27.10 -24.39
N LEU A 8 -15.85 -27.13 -25.62
CA LEU A 8 -14.52 -26.60 -25.91
C LEU A 8 -14.47 -25.09 -25.71
N GLY A 9 -15.48 -24.33 -26.17
CA GLY A 9 -15.54 -22.89 -25.99
C GLY A 9 -15.67 -22.46 -24.52
N LEU A 10 -16.48 -23.18 -23.72
CA LEU A 10 -16.56 -22.95 -22.28
C LEU A 10 -15.26 -23.30 -21.57
N GLY A 11 -14.61 -24.40 -21.98
CA GLY A 11 -13.32 -24.81 -21.43
C GLY A 11 -12.22 -23.79 -21.69
N THR A 12 -12.10 -23.27 -22.91
CA THR A 12 -11.11 -22.25 -23.25
C THR A 12 -11.39 -20.92 -22.55
N PHE A 13 -12.65 -20.52 -22.43
CA PHE A 13 -13.05 -19.32 -21.68
C PHE A 13 -12.70 -19.44 -20.19
N ALA A 14 -13.04 -20.57 -19.57
CA ALA A 14 -12.74 -20.81 -18.16
C ALA A 14 -11.22 -20.81 -17.91
N LEU A 15 -10.44 -21.46 -18.77
CA LEU A 15 -8.97 -21.45 -18.69
C LEU A 15 -8.39 -20.04 -18.82
N GLY A 16 -8.86 -19.25 -19.79
CA GLY A 16 -8.42 -17.87 -19.98
C GLY A 16 -8.75 -17.00 -18.76
N LEU A 17 -9.96 -17.13 -18.22
CA LEU A 17 -10.39 -16.40 -17.03
C LEU A 17 -9.58 -16.79 -15.80
N SER A 18 -9.34 -18.08 -15.56
CA SER A 18 -8.52 -18.56 -14.44
C SER A 18 -7.08 -18.08 -14.54
N LEU A 19 -6.47 -18.09 -15.73
CA LEU A 19 -5.12 -17.57 -15.96
C LEU A 19 -5.03 -16.07 -15.73
N ALA A 20 -6.03 -15.31 -16.20
CA ALA A 20 -6.09 -13.87 -15.98
C ALA A 20 -6.19 -13.55 -14.48
N LEU A 21 -7.07 -14.24 -13.76
CA LEU A 21 -7.23 -14.09 -12.30
C LEU A 21 -5.95 -14.46 -11.54
N TRP A 22 -5.26 -15.52 -11.94
CA TRP A 22 -4.00 -15.94 -11.33
C TRP A 22 -2.87 -14.93 -11.59
N SER A 23 -2.75 -14.41 -12.81
CA SER A 23 -1.80 -13.35 -13.14
C SER A 23 -2.10 -12.07 -12.37
N LEU A 24 -3.37 -11.76 -12.15
CA LEU A 24 -3.80 -10.59 -11.39
C LEU A 24 -3.42 -10.75 -9.91
N ASP A 25 -3.67 -11.93 -9.32
CA ASP A 25 -3.25 -12.26 -7.96
C ASP A 25 -1.73 -12.09 -7.79
N GLN A 26 -0.93 -12.56 -8.75
CA GLN A 26 0.52 -12.36 -8.72
C GLN A 26 0.94 -10.90 -8.86
N ALA A 27 0.28 -10.12 -9.72
CA ALA A 27 0.59 -8.70 -9.88
C ALA A 27 0.29 -7.87 -8.61
N PHE A 28 -0.69 -8.31 -7.81
CA PHE A 28 -1.04 -7.68 -6.54
C PHE A 28 -0.37 -8.31 -5.32
N ARG A 29 0.30 -9.46 -5.48
CA ARG A 29 1.21 -9.97 -4.45
C ARG A 29 2.45 -9.08 -4.40
N LEU A 30 2.45 -8.17 -3.42
CA LEU A 30 3.62 -7.40 -3.03
C LEU A 30 4.78 -8.36 -2.81
N ALA A 31 5.82 -8.26 -3.64
CA ALA A 31 7.06 -8.99 -3.42
C ALA A 31 7.53 -8.68 -1.99
N PRO A 32 7.82 -9.68 -1.16
CA PRO A 32 8.36 -9.41 0.16
C PRO A 32 9.65 -8.63 -0.06
N LEU A 33 9.69 -7.39 0.42
CA LEU A 33 10.93 -6.62 0.50
C LEU A 33 11.93 -7.56 1.14
N THR A 34 12.98 -7.92 0.38
CA THR A 34 14.12 -8.65 0.94
C THR A 34 14.49 -7.91 2.21
N ARG A 35 14.61 -8.62 3.34
CA ARG A 35 15.06 -8.05 4.61
C ARG A 35 16.49 -7.56 4.42
N GLU A 36 16.66 -6.45 3.72
CA GLU A 36 17.86 -5.67 3.76
C GLU A 36 18.00 -5.24 5.22
N ALA A 37 19.21 -5.45 5.76
CA ALA A 37 19.52 -4.97 7.10
C ALA A 37 19.13 -3.48 7.13
N CYS A 38 18.30 -3.07 8.10
CA CYS A 38 17.91 -1.68 8.20
C CYS A 38 19.17 -0.84 8.36
N VAL A 39 19.52 -0.09 7.31
CA VAL A 39 20.68 0.80 7.31
C VAL A 39 20.20 2.16 7.79
N PRO A 40 20.70 2.68 8.92
CA PRO A 40 20.29 3.99 9.41
C PRO A 40 20.71 5.06 8.39
N GLY A 41 19.74 5.83 7.91
CA GLY A 41 19.95 6.97 7.03
C GLY A 41 19.74 8.31 7.75
N PRO A 42 20.03 9.44 7.08
CA PRO A 42 19.69 10.75 7.61
C PRO A 42 18.17 10.87 7.78
N LEU A 43 17.76 11.34 8.96
CA LEU A 43 16.36 11.57 9.27
C LEU A 43 15.97 12.98 8.81
N PRO A 44 14.96 13.11 7.93
CA PRO A 44 14.46 14.43 7.58
C PRO A 44 13.75 15.06 8.78
N GLU A 45 13.95 16.36 8.99
CA GLU A 45 13.17 17.12 10.00
C GLU A 45 11.69 17.23 9.61
N ARG A 46 11.41 17.27 8.31
CA ARG A 46 10.06 17.32 7.74
C ARG A 46 10.04 16.63 6.36
N ALA A 47 8.93 15.95 6.08
CA ALA A 47 8.58 15.49 4.74
C ALA A 47 7.14 15.90 4.42
N GLU A 48 6.88 16.30 3.18
CA GLU A 48 5.57 16.80 2.74
C GLU A 48 4.89 15.82 1.80
N LEU A 49 3.58 15.64 2.01
CA LEU A 49 2.73 14.77 1.18
C LEU A 49 1.53 15.60 0.71
N TRP A 50 1.37 15.75 -0.60
CA TRP A 50 0.45 16.74 -1.17
C TRP A 50 -0.94 16.19 -1.54
N SER A 51 -1.05 14.95 -2.05
CA SER A 51 -2.34 14.37 -2.43
C SER A 51 -2.37 12.85 -2.27
N ASN A 52 -1.52 12.15 -3.01
CA ASN A 52 -1.25 10.72 -2.89
C ASN A 52 0.25 10.53 -3.05
N GLY A 53 0.86 9.74 -2.18
CA GLY A 53 2.29 9.48 -2.27
C GLY A 53 2.80 8.60 -1.15
N ALA A 54 4.08 8.28 -1.22
CA ALA A 54 4.81 7.61 -0.17
C ALA A 54 6.04 8.45 0.17
N VAL A 55 6.35 8.55 1.46
CA VAL A 55 7.62 9.08 1.94
C VAL A 55 8.32 7.94 2.64
N GLU A 56 9.53 7.64 2.19
CA GLU A 56 10.40 6.67 2.84
C GLU A 56 11.21 7.39 3.92
N ILE A 57 11.12 6.87 5.15
CA ILE A 57 11.91 7.37 6.28
C ILE A 57 12.76 6.18 6.76
N PRO A 58 14.11 6.26 6.70
CA PRO A 58 14.99 5.15 7.06
C PRO A 58 15.08 5.00 8.59
N LEU A 59 14.01 4.50 9.20
CA LEU A 59 13.85 4.31 10.64
C LEU A 59 14.29 2.90 11.05
N CYS A 60 15.48 2.79 11.65
CA CYS A 60 15.98 1.54 12.24
C CYS A 60 15.77 1.45 13.74
N ARG A 61 14.82 2.23 14.27
CA ARG A 61 14.52 2.33 15.70
C ARG A 61 13.09 2.82 15.91
N LYS A 62 12.56 2.60 17.11
CA LYS A 62 11.28 3.17 17.53
C LYS A 62 11.31 4.69 17.40
N ALA A 63 10.25 5.26 16.85
CA ALA A 63 10.12 6.69 16.65
C ALA A 63 8.70 7.17 16.89
N TRP A 64 8.60 8.48 17.09
CA TRP A 64 7.33 9.18 17.05
C TRP A 64 7.21 9.85 15.68
N VAL A 65 6.19 9.46 14.93
CA VAL A 65 5.84 10.09 13.65
C VAL A 65 4.69 11.04 13.93
N THR A 66 4.86 12.32 13.56
CA THR A 66 3.82 13.33 13.71
C THR A 66 3.30 13.75 12.35
N PHE A 67 2.02 13.51 12.12
CA PHE A 67 1.32 14.00 10.95
C PHE A 67 0.75 15.39 11.23
N ARG A 68 0.98 16.31 10.30
CA ARG A 68 0.39 17.65 10.34
C ARG A 68 -0.32 17.91 9.01
N LEU A 69 -1.64 17.98 9.05
CA LEU A 69 -2.44 18.42 7.93
C LEU A 69 -2.21 19.92 7.70
N GLN A 70 -1.80 20.29 6.50
CA GLN A 70 -1.78 21.68 6.04
C GLN A 70 -2.99 21.90 5.13
N GLY A 71 -3.78 22.93 5.43
CA GLY A 71 -5.01 23.25 4.69
C GLY A 71 -6.29 22.68 5.34
N THR A 72 -7.41 22.89 4.67
CA THR A 72 -8.75 22.51 5.16
C THR A 72 -9.18 21.20 4.51
N PRO A 73 -9.57 20.18 5.29
CA PRO A 73 -10.06 18.92 4.74
C PRO A 73 -11.35 19.13 3.93
N ALA A 74 -11.40 18.54 2.72
CA ALA A 74 -12.59 18.57 1.89
C ALA A 74 -13.68 17.68 2.50
N GLY A 75 -14.85 18.25 2.80
CA GLY A 75 -15.99 17.48 3.35
C GLY A 75 -15.83 17.04 4.81
N GLY A 76 -14.91 17.66 5.58
CA GLY A 76 -14.74 17.37 7.00
C GLY A 76 -13.95 16.10 7.33
N HIS A 77 -13.42 15.41 6.31
CA HIS A 77 -12.58 14.22 6.46
C HIS A 77 -11.13 14.54 6.06
N GLY A 78 -10.20 14.19 6.95
CA GLY A 78 -8.77 14.25 6.68
C GLY A 78 -8.31 13.14 5.70
N PRO A 79 -7.10 13.26 5.16
CA PRO A 79 -6.53 12.21 4.32
C PRO A 79 -6.28 10.94 5.14
N LEU A 80 -6.50 9.79 4.51
CA LEU A 80 -6.07 8.51 5.05
C LEU A 80 -4.56 8.37 4.87
N ALA A 81 -3.86 8.03 5.95
CA ALA A 81 -2.44 7.75 5.93
C ALA A 81 -2.15 6.37 6.56
N MET A 82 -1.03 5.80 6.16
CA MET A 82 -0.54 4.53 6.68
C MET A 82 0.96 4.67 6.97
N VAL A 83 1.41 4.07 8.06
CA VAL A 83 2.83 3.85 8.33
C VAL A 83 3.13 2.37 8.19
N VAL A 84 4.10 2.07 7.33
CA VAL A 84 4.52 0.70 7.01
C VAL A 84 6.01 0.53 7.27
N GLU A 85 6.37 -0.64 7.82
CA GLU A 85 7.74 -1.12 7.91
C GLU A 85 7.84 -2.39 7.07
N GLY A 86 8.42 -2.28 5.87
CA GLY A 86 8.41 -3.37 4.90
C GLY A 86 6.98 -3.79 4.54
N SER A 87 6.62 -5.04 4.85
CA SER A 87 5.27 -5.59 4.65
C SER A 87 4.34 -5.42 5.84
N ARG A 88 4.80 -4.83 6.95
CA ARG A 88 4.02 -4.70 8.19
C ARG A 88 3.39 -3.31 8.28
N VAL A 89 2.07 -3.28 8.42
CA VAL A 89 1.35 -2.05 8.78
C VAL A 89 1.52 -1.79 10.27
N LEU A 90 2.13 -0.67 10.62
CA LEU A 90 2.29 -0.24 12.01
C LEU A 90 1.13 0.62 12.47
N TRP A 91 0.57 1.43 11.57
CA TRP A 91 -0.60 2.26 11.83
C TRP A 91 -1.32 2.62 10.53
N GLN A 92 -2.64 2.78 10.61
CA GLN A 92 -3.48 3.28 9.52
C GLN A 92 -4.63 4.10 10.12
N GLY A 93 -4.91 5.26 9.54
CA GLY A 93 -6.02 6.09 10.00
C GLY A 93 -6.18 7.40 9.25
N GLU A 94 -7.28 8.08 9.56
CA GLU A 94 -7.58 9.43 9.07
C GLU A 94 -6.73 10.45 9.85
N VAL A 95 -5.94 11.26 9.15
CA VAL A 95 -5.14 12.32 9.78
C VAL A 95 -6.00 13.56 9.99
N ARG A 96 -6.30 13.86 11.24
CA ARG A 96 -7.01 15.10 11.63
C ARG A 96 -6.05 16.08 12.27
N TRP A 97 -5.81 17.21 11.60
CA TRP A 97 -4.96 18.30 12.09
C TRP A 97 -3.55 17.87 12.49
N LEU A 98 -3.33 17.51 13.77
CA LEU A 98 -2.06 17.11 14.34
C LEU A 98 -2.23 15.76 15.06
N GLN A 99 -1.49 14.75 14.60
CA GLN A 99 -1.60 13.39 15.15
C GLN A 99 -0.21 12.75 15.30
N GLY A 100 0.10 12.30 16.51
CA GLY A 100 1.32 11.56 16.82
C GLY A 100 1.05 10.06 16.88
N VAL A 101 1.91 9.27 16.23
CA VAL A 101 1.86 7.81 16.24
C VAL A 101 3.21 7.27 16.65
N ARG A 102 3.21 6.29 17.56
CA ARG A 102 4.42 5.57 17.94
C ARG A 102 4.58 4.35 17.04
N VAL A 103 5.72 4.27 16.39
CA VAL A 103 6.12 3.18 15.49
C VAL A 103 7.40 2.53 15.95
#